data_AF-A0A5C4P0X7-F1
#
_entry.id   AF-A0A5C4P0X7-F1
#
_cell.length_a   1.000
_cell.length_b   1.000
_cell.length_c   1.000
_cell.angle_alpha   90.00
_cell.angle_beta   90.00
_cell.angle_gamma   90.00
#
_symmetry.space_group_name_H-M   'P 1'
#
loop_
_entity.id
_entity.type
_entity.pdbx_description
1 polymer ?
#
loop_
_entity_poly.entity_id
_entity_poly.type
_entity_poly.pdbx_seq_one_letter_code
_entity_poly.pdbx_strand_id
1 'polypeptide(L)'
;MASINIFLRENLTVISKKNLSVAPDIPEKKLNNAVVAFAYAGSVSNVVGLYDNTVFGSGKDGLLFTGEQVIYRAAFSDPVSIPFAEMESAEYVELLTGKNNDKSEPCVRIRRKDGRAIELKSLMDCDYVALSKVLSGAIGGFNEFREEKQIIPISEMHDELKAAYVKVMVNMAYDNDGVIDEKEMAEILLLMTRIDLQVDSRLNLRAYMADKMEIVPMSQLIGIIDSECPEGQIKSVHISLVKDLINIYLSTEGGDVKNFTFFNKHRDLLKVIDAEIELATQAITLDRQFLQEEISDDQIVATLKLLSSKAAAIGTPLAAVYLSGSVIGLSAAGMTSGLATLGMGGMLGMSSMATGIGVAVLIGVGTYAGVRKLTGADELTRFKRRELMLHEVLKLTQSTIAMLIEDVNFITVSLNAAIEMHGAQDEKIRRLAGALKQLTGAGTVLTGRSDSVQASTAKLKCAGQLDETKLKTLTRDATKADLFQFIRDFYEERAFEIEKDGQKQRVFKLGLKPGLPKNKLEELAKAFEIIGYFKVGDVLKGAASDAADKAKEKFVGLFS
;
A
#
# COMPACT_ATOMS: atom_id res chain seq x y z
N MET A 1 -18.76 13.91 -22.78
CA MET A 1 -18.00 12.87 -23.48
C MET A 1 -16.96 12.40 -22.49
N ALA A 2 -16.82 11.08 -22.28
CA ALA A 2 -15.76 10.53 -21.44
C ALA A 2 -14.39 10.99 -21.94
N SER A 3 -13.36 11.06 -21.09
CA SER A 3 -12.01 11.45 -21.53
C SER A 3 -11.41 10.41 -22.50
N ILE A 4 -10.40 10.81 -23.29
CA ILE A 4 -9.68 9.88 -24.16
C ILE A 4 -9.08 8.70 -23.37
N ASN A 5 -8.64 8.93 -22.13
CA ASN A 5 -8.09 7.88 -21.27
C ASN A 5 -9.10 6.75 -21.05
N ILE A 6 -10.38 7.10 -20.83
CA ILE A 6 -11.46 6.13 -20.64
C ILE A 6 -11.77 5.41 -21.96
N PHE A 7 -11.86 6.16 -23.06
CA PHE A 7 -12.06 5.56 -24.38
C PHE A 7 -10.97 4.54 -24.70
N LEU A 8 -9.71 4.88 -24.51
CA LEU A 8 -8.59 3.97 -24.71
C LEU A 8 -8.70 2.76 -23.78
N ARG A 9 -9.02 2.95 -22.51
CA ARG A 9 -9.19 1.84 -21.55
C ARG A 9 -10.24 0.83 -22.01
N GLU A 10 -11.38 1.31 -22.47
CA GLU A 10 -12.50 0.46 -22.90
C GLU A 10 -12.24 -0.22 -24.26
N ASN A 11 -11.49 0.43 -25.14
CA ASN A 11 -11.36 0.00 -26.54
C ASN A 11 -10.00 -0.62 -26.87
N LEU A 12 -8.99 -0.57 -25.99
CA LEU A 12 -7.70 -1.18 -26.28
C LEU A 12 -7.78 -2.72 -26.26
N THR A 13 -8.53 -3.33 -25.34
CA THR A 13 -8.54 -4.79 -25.11
C THR A 13 -8.84 -5.64 -26.35
N VAL A 14 -9.50 -5.08 -27.36
CA VAL A 14 -9.81 -5.77 -28.61
C VAL A 14 -8.60 -5.95 -29.53
N ILE A 15 -7.51 -5.19 -29.35
CA ILE A 15 -6.35 -5.23 -30.27
C ILE A 15 -5.47 -6.46 -30.07
N SER A 16 -5.49 -7.08 -28.88
CA SER A 16 -4.82 -8.36 -28.59
C SER A 16 -5.35 -8.94 -27.29
N LYS A 17 -5.61 -10.26 -27.28
CA LYS A 17 -6.04 -10.97 -26.07
C LYS A 17 -4.89 -11.36 -25.14
N LYS A 18 -3.66 -11.41 -25.65
CA LYS A 18 -2.50 -11.95 -24.91
C LYS A 18 -1.45 -10.90 -24.57
N ASN A 19 -1.19 -10.00 -25.51
CA ASN A 19 -0.04 -9.09 -25.43
C ASN A 19 -0.40 -7.71 -24.90
N LEU A 20 -1.69 -7.43 -24.67
CA LEU A 20 -2.14 -6.16 -24.14
C LEU A 20 -2.46 -6.25 -22.65
N SER A 21 -1.97 -5.27 -21.90
CA SER A 21 -2.43 -4.98 -20.54
C SER A 21 -2.92 -3.54 -20.49
N VAL A 22 -4.06 -3.31 -19.83
CA VAL A 22 -4.71 -1.99 -19.76
C VAL A 22 -4.82 -1.59 -18.31
N ALA A 23 -4.65 -0.31 -18.01
CA ALA A 23 -4.79 0.21 -16.67
C ALA A 23 -6.23 -0.02 -16.16
N PRO A 24 -6.39 -0.39 -14.87
CA PRO A 24 -5.34 -0.39 -13.86
C PRO A 24 -4.59 -1.73 -13.72
N ASP A 25 -4.89 -2.70 -14.59
CA ASP A 25 -4.42 -4.08 -14.55
C ASP A 25 -3.13 -4.31 -15.37
N ILE A 26 -2.20 -3.36 -15.33
CA ILE A 26 -0.90 -3.51 -15.98
C ILE A 26 0.08 -4.13 -14.96
N PRO A 27 0.74 -5.26 -15.26
CA PRO A 27 1.74 -5.83 -14.37
C PRO A 27 2.86 -4.81 -14.10
N GLU A 28 3.07 -4.45 -12.84
CA GLU A 28 4.00 -3.37 -12.44
C GLU A 28 5.42 -3.56 -12.98
N LYS A 29 5.94 -4.80 -12.98
CA LYS A 29 7.26 -5.09 -13.56
C LYS A 29 7.34 -4.72 -15.05
N LYS A 30 6.27 -4.99 -15.81
CA LYS A 30 6.20 -4.62 -17.23
C LYS A 30 6.07 -3.11 -17.38
N LEU A 31 5.23 -2.49 -16.55
CA LEU A 31 5.01 -1.05 -16.55
C LEU A 31 6.30 -0.26 -16.28
N ASN A 32 7.07 -0.64 -15.26
CA ASN A 32 8.35 -0.02 -14.95
C ASN A 32 9.41 -0.24 -16.04
N ASN A 33 9.47 -1.45 -16.59
CA ASN A 33 10.33 -1.72 -17.75
C ASN A 33 9.94 -0.85 -18.95
N ALA A 34 8.64 -0.68 -19.20
CA ALA A 34 8.12 0.08 -20.32
C ALA A 34 8.45 1.57 -20.19
N VAL A 35 8.20 2.20 -19.04
CA VAL A 35 8.47 3.64 -18.86
C VAL A 35 9.93 3.99 -19.17
N VAL A 36 10.87 3.15 -18.72
CA VAL A 36 12.30 3.31 -19.02
C VAL A 36 12.59 3.03 -20.51
N ALA A 37 12.10 1.91 -21.03
CA ALA A 37 12.42 1.47 -22.39
C ALA A 37 11.81 2.37 -23.48
N PHE A 38 10.61 2.89 -23.25
CA PHE A 38 9.89 3.80 -24.13
C PHE A 38 10.29 5.27 -23.92
N ALA A 39 11.24 5.54 -23.01
CA ALA A 39 11.70 6.89 -22.67
C ALA A 39 10.54 7.85 -22.33
N TYR A 40 9.52 7.35 -21.64
CA TYR A 40 8.36 8.16 -21.27
C TYR A 40 8.72 9.08 -20.08
N ALA A 41 8.64 10.39 -20.31
CA ALA A 41 9.00 11.41 -19.33
C ALA A 41 7.88 11.73 -18.32
N GLY A 42 6.65 11.27 -18.57
CA GLY A 42 5.50 11.51 -17.69
C GLY A 42 5.43 10.54 -16.51
N SER A 43 4.40 10.69 -15.68
CA SER A 43 4.19 9.80 -14.53
C SER A 43 3.72 8.43 -14.97
N VAL A 44 4.27 7.37 -14.34
CA VAL A 44 3.87 5.97 -14.56
C VAL A 44 2.35 5.77 -14.39
N SER A 45 1.74 6.52 -13.48
CA SER A 45 0.29 6.51 -13.21
C SER A 45 -0.57 6.98 -14.38
N ASN A 46 0.02 7.56 -15.42
CA ASN A 46 -0.70 8.09 -16.57
C ASN A 46 -0.78 7.09 -17.74
N VAL A 47 -0.06 5.96 -17.63
CA VAL A 47 -0.07 4.94 -18.68
C VAL A 47 -1.42 4.24 -18.70
N VAL A 48 -2.14 4.37 -19.81
CA VAL A 48 -3.46 3.76 -20.05
C VAL A 48 -3.32 2.32 -20.49
N GLY A 49 -2.31 1.99 -21.30
CA GLY A 49 -2.14 0.64 -21.84
C GLY A 49 -0.73 0.33 -22.28
N LEU A 50 -0.35 -0.94 -22.16
CA LEU A 50 0.93 -1.48 -22.60
C LEU A 50 0.68 -2.70 -23.50
N TYR A 51 1.04 -2.55 -24.77
CA TYR A 51 1.16 -3.64 -25.71
C TYR A 51 2.60 -4.17 -25.64
N ASP A 52 2.77 -5.35 -25.04
CA ASP A 52 4.06 -6.00 -24.87
C ASP A 52 4.40 -6.85 -26.09
N ASN A 53 5.32 -6.37 -26.92
CA ASN A 53 5.78 -7.08 -28.10
C ASN A 53 7.05 -7.92 -27.84
N THR A 54 7.43 -8.12 -26.57
CA THR A 54 8.64 -8.87 -26.25
C THR A 54 8.36 -10.36 -26.19
N VAL A 55 9.24 -11.18 -26.76
CA VAL A 55 9.11 -12.65 -26.80
C VAL A 55 8.98 -13.26 -25.40
N PHE A 56 9.63 -12.67 -24.40
CA PHE A 56 9.61 -13.15 -23.00
C PHE A 56 8.67 -12.37 -22.08
N GLY A 57 7.80 -11.51 -22.62
CA GLY A 57 6.82 -10.77 -21.83
C GLY A 57 7.42 -9.79 -20.81
N SER A 58 8.52 -9.14 -21.16
CA SER A 58 9.21 -8.15 -20.33
C SER A 58 8.62 -6.74 -20.39
N GLY A 59 7.80 -6.41 -21.40
CA GLY A 59 7.18 -5.10 -21.57
C GLY A 59 8.10 -4.01 -22.12
N LYS A 60 9.24 -4.37 -22.73
CA LYS A 60 10.27 -3.40 -23.15
C LYS A 60 10.09 -2.86 -24.57
N ASP A 61 9.28 -3.48 -25.42
CA ASP A 61 8.99 -3.00 -26.77
C ASP A 61 7.51 -3.26 -27.12
N GLY A 62 7.04 -2.68 -28.22
CA GLY A 62 5.64 -2.66 -28.63
C GLY A 62 5.03 -1.27 -28.62
N LEU A 63 3.90 -1.09 -27.93
CA LEU A 63 3.16 0.19 -27.85
C LEU A 63 2.89 0.56 -26.39
N LEU A 64 3.09 1.84 -26.05
CA LEU A 64 2.68 2.44 -24.79
C LEU A 64 1.61 3.50 -25.08
N PHE A 65 0.44 3.37 -24.48
CA PHE A 65 -0.67 4.31 -24.63
C PHE A 65 -0.81 5.18 -23.39
N THR A 66 -0.96 6.47 -23.59
CA THR A 66 -1.22 7.47 -22.56
C THR A 66 -2.39 8.36 -22.99
N GLY A 67 -2.76 9.38 -22.21
CA GLY A 67 -3.84 10.29 -22.60
C GLY A 67 -3.47 11.23 -23.75
N GLU A 68 -2.18 11.54 -23.92
CA GLU A 68 -1.71 12.48 -24.94
C GLU A 68 -1.15 11.81 -26.20
N GLN A 69 -0.65 10.58 -26.09
CA GLN A 69 0.13 9.96 -27.15
C GLN A 69 0.10 8.43 -27.14
N VAL A 70 0.50 7.86 -28.28
CA VAL A 70 1.00 6.49 -28.36
C VAL A 70 2.51 6.54 -28.63
N ILE A 71 3.28 5.76 -27.87
CA ILE A 71 4.72 5.61 -28.08
C ILE A 71 4.96 4.25 -28.69
N TYR A 72 5.57 4.21 -29.87
CA TYR A 72 5.94 2.98 -30.55
C TYR A 72 7.41 2.69 -30.36
N ARG A 73 7.74 1.48 -29.93
CA ARG A 73 9.12 1.01 -29.87
C ARG A 73 9.22 -0.33 -30.58
N ALA A 74 9.82 -0.34 -31.76
CA ALA A 74 10.21 -1.60 -32.39
C ALA A 74 11.34 -2.28 -31.62
N ALA A 75 11.46 -3.61 -31.76
CA ALA A 75 12.53 -4.37 -31.12
C ALA A 75 13.90 -3.76 -31.46
N PHE A 76 14.71 -3.53 -30.43
CA PHE A 76 16.07 -2.93 -30.52
C PHE A 76 16.13 -1.54 -31.18
N SER A 77 15.02 -0.83 -31.28
CA SER A 77 14.97 0.53 -31.84
C SER A 77 14.73 1.58 -30.77
N ASP A 78 14.99 2.83 -31.12
CA ASP A 78 14.61 3.97 -30.29
C ASP A 78 13.09 4.17 -30.31
N PRO A 79 12.49 4.61 -29.19
CA PRO A 79 11.07 4.88 -29.12
C PRO A 79 10.68 6.10 -29.95
N VAL A 80 9.49 6.03 -30.56
CA VAL A 80 8.89 7.11 -31.35
C VAL A 80 7.59 7.53 -30.69
N SER A 81 7.59 8.74 -30.12
CA SER A 81 6.39 9.38 -29.57
C SER A 81 5.50 9.92 -30.67
N ILE A 82 4.20 9.62 -30.59
CA ILE A 82 3.19 10.06 -31.55
C ILE A 82 2.01 10.67 -30.79
N PRO A 83 2.02 11.99 -30.57
CA PRO A 83 0.89 12.69 -29.95
C PRO A 83 -0.38 12.57 -30.79
N PHE A 84 -1.52 12.26 -30.15
CA PHE A 84 -2.81 12.16 -30.85
C PHE A 84 -3.19 13.48 -31.52
N ALA A 85 -2.88 14.61 -30.86
CA ALA A 85 -3.11 15.95 -31.40
C ALA A 85 -2.37 16.22 -32.73
N GLU A 86 -1.29 15.50 -33.01
CA GLU A 86 -0.49 15.63 -34.22
C GLU A 86 -0.87 14.64 -35.31
N MET A 87 -1.74 13.66 -35.02
CA MET A 87 -2.23 12.70 -35.99
C MET A 87 -3.31 13.33 -36.88
N GLU A 88 -3.24 13.04 -38.16
CA GLU A 88 -4.26 13.38 -39.16
C GLU A 88 -5.13 12.15 -39.46
N SER A 89 -4.53 10.97 -39.58
CA SER A 89 -5.24 9.71 -39.83
C SER A 89 -4.44 8.50 -39.33
N ALA A 90 -5.14 7.39 -39.08
CA ALA A 90 -4.57 6.10 -38.74
C ALA A 90 -5.26 4.99 -39.55
N GLU A 91 -4.61 4.49 -40.59
CA GLU A 91 -5.20 3.59 -41.58
C GLU A 91 -4.57 2.20 -41.51
N TYR A 92 -5.39 1.15 -41.57
CA TYR A 92 -4.89 -0.20 -41.83
C TYR A 92 -4.37 -0.30 -43.27
N VAL A 93 -3.16 -0.83 -43.44
CA VAL A 93 -2.53 -1.03 -44.75
C VAL A 93 -1.79 -2.37 -44.77
N GLU A 94 -1.77 -3.03 -45.93
CA GLU A 94 -0.86 -4.15 -46.19
C GLU A 94 0.37 -3.65 -46.93
N LEU A 95 1.54 -3.74 -46.29
CA LEU A 95 2.82 -3.40 -46.91
C LEU A 95 3.35 -4.58 -47.70
N LEU A 96 3.62 -4.37 -48.99
CA LEU A 96 4.33 -5.36 -49.78
C LEU A 96 5.81 -5.38 -49.38
N THR A 97 6.33 -6.55 -49.05
CA THR A 97 7.68 -6.84 -48.57
C THR A 97 8.27 -8.01 -49.38
N GLY A 98 9.60 -8.19 -49.34
CA GLY A 98 10.32 -9.22 -50.10
C GLY A 98 11.01 -8.68 -51.36
N LYS A 99 11.91 -9.46 -51.95
CA LYS A 99 12.72 -9.02 -53.12
C LYS A 99 11.86 -8.73 -54.35
N ASN A 100 10.66 -9.31 -54.43
CA ASN A 100 9.73 -9.16 -55.54
C ASN A 100 8.34 -8.63 -55.11
N ASN A 101 8.21 -7.99 -53.94
CA ASN A 101 6.91 -7.60 -53.35
C ASN A 101 5.93 -8.79 -53.21
N ASP A 102 6.48 -9.98 -52.95
CA ASP A 102 5.78 -11.26 -52.91
C ASP A 102 5.20 -11.61 -51.52
N LYS A 103 5.49 -10.80 -50.50
CA LYS A 103 4.96 -10.95 -49.15
C LYS A 103 4.17 -9.71 -48.76
N SER A 104 3.07 -9.85 -48.01
CA SER A 104 2.40 -8.72 -47.39
C SER A 104 2.62 -8.76 -45.87
N GLU A 105 2.87 -7.59 -45.28
CA GLU A 105 2.93 -7.38 -43.84
C GLU A 105 1.83 -6.39 -43.43
N PRO A 106 0.88 -6.77 -42.57
CA PRO A 106 -0.15 -5.85 -42.09
C PRO A 106 0.48 -4.78 -41.17
N CYS A 107 0.04 -3.54 -41.32
CA CYS A 107 0.47 -2.43 -40.48
C CYS A 107 -0.66 -1.43 -40.24
N VAL A 108 -0.47 -0.53 -39.26
CA VAL A 108 -1.22 0.73 -39.18
C VAL A 108 -0.30 1.86 -39.62
N ARG A 109 -0.69 2.59 -40.66
CA ARG A 109 -0.02 3.80 -41.12
C ARG A 109 -0.66 5.02 -40.47
N ILE A 110 0.11 5.73 -39.65
CA ILE A 110 -0.28 7.01 -39.05
C ILE A 110 0.27 8.13 -39.93
N ARG A 111 -0.59 8.98 -40.46
CA ARG A 111 -0.16 10.25 -41.09
C ARG A 111 -0.25 11.35 -40.06
N ARG A 112 0.80 12.17 -39.98
CA ARG A 112 0.86 13.33 -39.10
C ARG A 112 0.48 14.59 -39.87
N LYS A 113 0.00 15.61 -39.15
CA LYS A 113 -0.34 16.93 -39.70
C LYS A 113 0.84 17.65 -40.36
N ASP A 114 2.07 17.24 -40.05
CA ASP A 114 3.30 17.75 -40.68
C ASP A 114 3.69 17.02 -41.98
N GLY A 115 2.84 16.09 -42.45
CA GLY A 115 3.05 15.31 -43.67
C GLY A 115 3.92 14.06 -43.50
N ARG A 116 4.52 13.82 -42.33
CA ARG A 116 5.28 12.59 -42.06
C ARG A 116 4.34 11.41 -41.83
N ALA A 117 4.79 10.21 -42.21
CA ALA A 117 4.08 8.96 -41.94
C ALA A 117 4.90 8.04 -41.04
N ILE A 118 4.24 7.37 -40.10
CA ILE A 118 4.83 6.38 -39.21
C ILE A 118 4.08 5.07 -39.40
N GLU A 119 4.81 3.96 -39.55
CA GLU A 119 4.24 2.63 -39.73
C GLU A 119 4.38 1.83 -38.45
N LEU A 120 3.26 1.50 -37.82
CA LEU A 120 3.20 0.55 -36.72
C LEU A 120 3.11 -0.87 -37.31
N LYS A 121 4.20 -1.62 -37.22
CA LYS A 121 4.32 -2.97 -37.80
C LYS A 121 5.10 -3.92 -36.90
N SER A 122 5.13 -5.19 -37.29
CA SER A 122 5.83 -6.28 -36.60
C SER A 122 5.42 -6.45 -35.11
N LEU A 123 4.17 -6.12 -34.79
CA LEU A 123 3.51 -6.39 -33.51
C LEU A 123 2.91 -7.82 -33.53
N MET A 124 3.43 -8.70 -32.68
CA MET A 124 2.99 -10.09 -32.55
C MET A 124 1.60 -10.18 -31.95
N ASP A 125 0.70 -10.98 -32.53
CA ASP A 125 -0.69 -11.18 -32.05
C ASP A 125 -1.54 -9.88 -32.01
N CYS A 126 -1.28 -8.96 -32.96
CA CYS A 126 -2.00 -7.69 -33.08
C CYS A 126 -3.10 -7.78 -34.14
N ASP A 127 -4.32 -7.39 -33.78
CA ASP A 127 -5.35 -7.04 -34.74
C ASP A 127 -5.14 -5.59 -35.21
N TYR A 128 -4.44 -5.44 -36.34
CA TYR A 128 -4.14 -4.13 -36.94
C TYR A 128 -5.39 -3.38 -37.42
N VAL A 129 -6.47 -4.11 -37.78
CA VAL A 129 -7.74 -3.47 -38.15
C VAL A 129 -8.37 -2.87 -36.91
N ALA A 130 -8.43 -3.61 -35.80
CA ALA A 130 -8.90 -3.09 -34.52
C ALA A 130 -8.04 -1.91 -34.03
N LEU A 131 -6.71 -2.03 -34.09
CA LEU A 131 -5.80 -0.95 -33.73
C LEU A 131 -6.05 0.32 -34.54
N SER A 132 -6.23 0.20 -35.86
CA SER A 132 -6.55 1.36 -36.72
C SER A 132 -7.88 2.04 -36.34
N LYS A 133 -8.88 1.25 -35.94
CA LYS A 133 -10.19 1.76 -35.48
C LYS A 133 -10.07 2.48 -34.13
N VAL A 134 -9.31 1.93 -33.18
CA VAL A 134 -9.07 2.57 -31.88
C VAL A 134 -8.37 3.91 -32.08
N LEU A 135 -7.30 3.94 -32.87
CA LEU A 135 -6.55 5.18 -33.16
C LEU A 135 -7.41 6.19 -33.92
N SER A 136 -8.17 5.75 -34.92
CA SER A 136 -9.09 6.64 -35.65
C SER A 136 -10.21 7.19 -34.75
N GLY A 137 -10.74 6.38 -33.84
CA GLY A 137 -11.71 6.81 -32.83
C GLY A 137 -11.13 7.83 -31.86
N ALA A 138 -9.87 7.65 -31.45
CA ALA A 138 -9.16 8.63 -30.63
C ALA A 138 -8.96 9.97 -31.35
N ILE A 139 -8.63 9.95 -32.65
CA ILE A 139 -8.40 11.18 -33.44
C ILE A 139 -9.72 11.90 -33.75
N GLY A 140 -10.78 11.17 -34.09
CA GLY A 140 -12.07 11.74 -34.49
C GLY A 140 -13.02 12.07 -33.35
N GLY A 141 -12.82 11.46 -32.17
CA GLY A 141 -13.74 11.57 -31.03
C GLY A 141 -13.38 12.63 -30.00
N PHE A 142 -12.17 13.18 -30.02
CA PHE A 142 -11.64 14.04 -28.95
C PHE A 142 -10.89 15.26 -29.49
N ASN A 143 -11.08 16.41 -28.82
CA ASN A 143 -10.39 17.67 -29.13
C ASN A 143 -9.36 18.05 -28.07
N GLU A 144 -9.43 17.46 -26.87
CA GLU A 144 -8.45 17.62 -25.81
C GLU A 144 -7.79 16.28 -25.51
N PHE A 145 -6.47 16.31 -25.44
CA PHE A 145 -5.62 15.17 -25.10
C PHE A 145 -4.81 15.59 -23.90
N ARG A 146 -5.02 14.93 -22.76
CA ARG A 146 -4.37 15.25 -21.49
C ARG A 146 -4.03 13.97 -20.75
N GLU A 147 -2.87 13.98 -20.12
CA GLU A 147 -2.51 12.90 -19.22
C GLU A 147 -3.38 12.92 -17.95
N GLU A 148 -3.91 11.75 -17.59
CA GLU A 148 -4.73 11.58 -16.39
C GLU A 148 -4.19 10.41 -15.57
N LYS A 149 -4.24 10.53 -14.23
CA LYS A 149 -3.94 9.41 -13.34
C LYS A 149 -4.99 8.32 -13.53
N GLN A 150 -4.56 7.10 -13.85
CA GLN A 150 -5.48 5.98 -14.10
C GLN A 150 -6.13 5.46 -12.81
N ILE A 151 -5.49 5.69 -11.66
CA ILE A 151 -6.02 5.44 -10.32
C ILE A 151 -5.84 6.69 -9.47
N ILE A 152 -6.92 7.20 -8.89
CA ILE A 152 -6.91 8.35 -7.99
C ILE A 152 -7.24 7.84 -6.59
N PRO A 153 -6.34 7.98 -5.60
CA PRO A 153 -6.64 7.61 -4.22
C PRO A 153 -7.81 8.41 -3.65
N ILE A 154 -8.55 7.85 -2.70
CA ILE A 154 -9.70 8.55 -2.08
C ILE A 154 -9.25 9.87 -1.41
N SER A 155 -8.01 9.93 -0.90
CA SER A 155 -7.46 11.16 -0.33
C SER A 155 -7.36 12.34 -1.31
N GLU A 156 -7.25 12.05 -2.60
CA GLU A 156 -7.21 13.05 -3.67
C GLU A 156 -8.60 13.31 -4.30
N MET A 157 -9.64 12.59 -3.86
CA MET A 157 -11.01 12.78 -4.36
C MET A 157 -11.73 13.94 -3.67
N HIS A 158 -12.85 14.35 -4.26
CA HIS A 158 -13.66 15.47 -3.76
C HIS A 158 -14.16 15.22 -2.32
N ASP A 159 -14.22 16.29 -1.51
CA ASP A 159 -14.57 16.19 -0.10
C ASP A 159 -16.00 15.68 0.12
N GLU A 160 -16.91 15.93 -0.83
CA GLU A 160 -18.29 15.41 -0.79
C GLU A 160 -18.32 13.88 -0.88
N LEU A 161 -17.50 13.28 -1.75
CA LEU A 161 -17.32 11.83 -1.82
C LEU A 161 -16.75 11.31 -0.50
N LYS A 162 -15.69 11.94 0.02
CA LYS A 162 -15.05 11.52 1.28
C LYS A 162 -16.02 11.59 2.45
N ALA A 163 -16.84 12.65 2.52
CA ALA A 163 -17.86 12.79 3.56
C ALA A 163 -18.94 11.72 3.43
N ALA A 164 -19.46 11.45 2.23
CA ALA A 164 -20.44 10.38 2.01
C ALA A 164 -19.85 9.00 2.38
N TYR A 165 -18.60 8.74 2.01
CA TYR A 165 -17.86 7.51 2.35
C TYR A 165 -17.79 7.29 3.87
N VAL A 166 -17.51 8.34 4.65
CA VAL A 166 -17.48 8.24 6.11
C VAL A 166 -18.88 8.10 6.71
N LYS A 167 -19.91 8.77 6.16
CA LYS A 167 -21.30 8.58 6.60
C LYS A 167 -21.77 7.14 6.46
N VAL A 168 -21.28 6.39 5.47
CA VAL A 168 -21.55 4.95 5.35
C VAL A 168 -21.04 4.18 6.56
N MET A 169 -19.83 4.49 7.05
CA MET A 169 -19.27 3.87 8.27
C MET A 169 -20.05 4.24 9.52
N VAL A 170 -20.52 5.50 9.60
CA VAL A 170 -21.36 5.96 10.71
C VAL A 170 -22.71 5.24 10.70
N ASN A 171 -23.32 5.05 9.53
CA ASN A 171 -24.56 4.28 9.39
C ASN A 171 -24.37 2.83 9.84
N MET A 172 -23.22 2.23 9.51
CA MET A 172 -22.87 0.87 9.94
C MET A 172 -22.83 0.76 11.46
N ALA A 173 -22.10 1.66 12.15
CA ALA A 173 -22.02 1.69 13.61
C ALA A 173 -23.43 1.82 14.25
N TYR A 174 -24.26 2.73 13.73
CA TYR A 174 -25.63 2.89 14.25
C TYR A 174 -26.59 1.72 13.97
N ASP A 175 -26.39 0.95 12.91
CA ASP A 175 -27.23 -0.22 12.59
C ASP A 175 -26.85 -1.43 13.47
N ASN A 176 -25.62 -1.47 13.99
CA ASN A 176 -25.11 -2.52 14.88
C ASN A 176 -25.83 -2.49 16.25
N ASP A 177 -25.55 -1.48 17.08
CA ASP A 177 -26.10 -1.39 18.44
C ASP A 177 -26.82 -0.06 18.73
N GLY A 178 -26.85 0.84 17.75
CA GLY A 178 -27.50 2.13 17.86
C GLY A 178 -26.67 3.23 18.52
N VAL A 179 -25.43 2.96 18.90
CA VAL A 179 -24.45 3.94 19.35
C VAL A 179 -23.20 3.87 18.48
N ILE A 180 -22.25 4.80 18.71
CA ILE A 180 -20.90 4.69 18.16
C ILE A 180 -19.99 4.54 19.37
N ASP A 181 -19.43 3.35 19.56
CA ASP A 181 -18.55 3.05 20.69
C ASP A 181 -17.14 3.66 20.50
N GLU A 182 -16.31 3.59 21.54
CA GLU A 182 -14.96 4.18 21.53
C GLU A 182 -14.02 3.55 20.48
N LYS A 183 -14.18 2.26 20.15
CA LYS A 183 -13.38 1.57 19.14
C LYS A 183 -13.87 1.89 17.74
N GLU A 184 -15.19 1.87 17.52
CA GLU A 184 -15.81 2.29 16.27
C GLU A 184 -15.43 3.73 15.93
N MET A 185 -15.56 4.63 16.91
CA MET A 185 -15.16 6.03 16.77
C MET A 185 -13.66 6.15 16.44
N ALA A 186 -12.79 5.42 17.12
CA ALA A 186 -11.35 5.45 16.84
C ALA A 186 -11.02 4.98 15.41
N GLU A 187 -11.66 3.92 14.91
CA GLU A 187 -11.44 3.43 13.55
C GLU A 187 -12.02 4.39 12.49
N ILE A 188 -13.15 5.04 12.76
CA ILE A 188 -13.71 6.09 11.88
C ILE A 188 -12.76 7.30 11.81
N LEU A 189 -12.20 7.74 12.94
CA LEU A 189 -11.24 8.85 12.98
C LEU A 189 -9.94 8.50 12.24
N LEU A 190 -9.45 7.26 12.37
CA LEU A 190 -8.31 6.77 11.59
C LEU A 190 -8.61 6.79 10.09
N LEU A 191 -9.82 6.38 9.68
CA LEU A 191 -10.24 6.45 8.28
C LEU A 191 -10.28 7.89 7.78
N MET A 192 -10.91 8.81 8.52
CA MET A 192 -10.97 10.24 8.18
C MET A 192 -9.56 10.81 7.96
N THR A 193 -8.60 10.40 8.79
CA THR A 193 -7.20 10.79 8.69
C THR A 193 -6.53 10.22 7.44
N ARG A 194 -6.78 8.94 7.16
CA ARG A 194 -6.17 8.23 6.04
C ARG A 194 -6.64 8.74 4.68
N ILE A 195 -7.90 9.15 4.59
CA ILE A 195 -8.48 9.76 3.38
C ILE A 195 -8.30 11.28 3.34
N ASP A 196 -7.50 11.88 4.22
CA ASP A 196 -7.22 13.32 4.25
C ASP A 196 -8.48 14.19 4.20
N LEU A 197 -9.41 13.93 5.12
CA LEU A 197 -10.67 14.66 5.20
C LEU A 197 -10.45 16.05 5.80
N GLN A 198 -10.95 17.08 5.11
CA GLN A 198 -10.75 18.48 5.51
C GLN A 198 -11.50 18.83 6.78
N VAL A 199 -10.99 19.84 7.50
CA VAL A 199 -11.49 20.26 8.82
C VAL A 199 -12.99 20.55 8.81
N ASP A 200 -13.49 21.28 7.82
CA ASP A 200 -14.91 21.64 7.70
C ASP A 200 -15.81 20.41 7.52
N SER A 201 -15.38 19.46 6.69
CA SER A 201 -16.07 18.18 6.49
C SER A 201 -16.06 17.33 7.76
N ARG A 202 -14.94 17.32 8.51
CA ARG A 202 -14.86 16.65 9.81
C ARG A 202 -15.87 17.25 10.80
N LEU A 203 -15.94 18.57 10.88
CA LEU A 203 -16.89 19.28 11.75
C LEU A 203 -18.33 18.92 11.43
N ASN A 204 -18.70 18.91 10.14
CA ASN A 204 -20.04 18.53 9.69
C ASN A 204 -20.38 17.07 10.02
N LEU A 205 -19.41 16.15 9.87
CA LEU A 205 -19.61 14.75 10.21
C LEU A 205 -19.78 14.52 11.70
N ARG A 206 -19.24 15.37 12.58
CA ARG A 206 -19.47 15.22 14.03
C ARG A 206 -20.93 15.41 14.40
N ALA A 207 -21.61 16.39 13.79
CA ALA A 207 -23.04 16.56 13.99
C ALA A 207 -23.79 15.30 13.58
N TYR A 208 -23.41 14.71 12.43
CA TYR A 208 -23.95 13.45 11.94
C TYR A 208 -23.68 12.25 12.86
N MET A 209 -22.49 12.19 13.50
CA MET A 209 -22.10 11.16 14.46
C MET A 209 -22.71 11.35 15.86
N ALA A 210 -23.27 12.52 16.15
CA ALA A 210 -23.89 12.84 17.42
C ALA A 210 -25.42 12.75 17.39
N ASP A 211 -26.04 12.77 16.20
CA ASP A 211 -27.50 12.79 16.04
C ASP A 211 -28.00 11.68 15.09
N LYS A 212 -28.62 10.66 15.68
CA LYS A 212 -29.20 9.52 14.96
C LYS A 212 -30.45 9.90 14.13
N MET A 213 -31.07 11.06 14.37
CA MET A 213 -32.33 11.45 13.72
C MET A 213 -32.14 11.92 12.26
N GLU A 214 -30.93 12.26 11.84
CA GLU A 214 -30.63 12.80 10.51
C GLU A 214 -29.84 11.82 9.61
N ILE A 215 -29.98 10.50 9.84
CA ILE A 215 -29.28 9.49 9.05
C ILE A 215 -29.70 9.55 7.58
N VAL A 216 -28.73 9.78 6.70
CA VAL A 216 -28.91 9.77 5.25
C VAL A 216 -29.03 8.30 4.79
N PRO A 217 -30.06 7.95 3.99
CA PRO A 217 -30.22 6.60 3.46
C PRO A 217 -29.00 6.11 2.68
N MET A 218 -28.68 4.82 2.82
CA MET A 218 -27.52 4.20 2.16
C MET A 218 -27.52 4.38 0.64
N SER A 219 -28.69 4.27 -0.01
CA SER A 219 -28.82 4.47 -1.47
C SER A 219 -28.45 5.89 -1.91
N GLN A 220 -28.77 6.90 -1.10
CA GLN A 220 -28.40 8.29 -1.38
C GLN A 220 -26.90 8.52 -1.19
N LEU A 221 -26.30 7.91 -0.15
CA LEU A 221 -24.85 7.97 0.06
C LEU A 221 -24.08 7.32 -1.09
N ILE A 222 -24.51 6.13 -1.55
CA ILE A 222 -23.91 5.50 -2.73
C ILE A 222 -24.10 6.37 -3.97
N GLY A 223 -25.27 7.00 -4.15
CA GLY A 223 -25.51 7.92 -5.25
C GLY A 223 -24.52 9.10 -5.29
N ILE A 224 -24.20 9.69 -4.13
CA ILE A 224 -23.19 10.76 -4.00
C ILE A 224 -21.79 10.21 -4.31
N ILE A 225 -21.44 9.05 -3.77
CA ILE A 225 -20.15 8.42 -4.05
C ILE A 225 -19.98 8.17 -5.55
N ASP A 226 -21.02 7.67 -6.22
CA ASP A 226 -20.99 7.35 -7.66
C ASP A 226 -20.90 8.62 -8.51
N SER A 227 -21.60 9.70 -8.15
CA SER A 227 -21.60 10.95 -8.91
C SER A 227 -20.30 11.74 -8.80
N GLU A 228 -19.69 11.72 -7.61
CA GLU A 228 -18.44 12.44 -7.32
C GLU A 228 -17.19 11.61 -7.61
N CYS A 229 -17.35 10.32 -7.95
CA CYS A 229 -16.23 9.45 -8.27
C CYS A 229 -15.68 9.76 -9.68
N PRO A 230 -14.35 9.79 -9.87
CA PRO A 230 -13.76 9.83 -11.19
C PRO A 230 -14.32 8.71 -12.09
N GLU A 231 -14.63 9.06 -13.34
CA GLU A 231 -15.17 8.12 -14.32
C GLU A 231 -14.23 6.89 -14.46
N GLY A 232 -14.82 5.69 -14.50
CA GLY A 232 -14.08 4.43 -14.59
C GLY A 232 -13.42 3.94 -13.29
N GLN A 233 -13.65 4.58 -12.14
CA GLN A 233 -13.16 4.12 -10.82
C GLN A 233 -14.26 3.73 -9.82
N ILE A 234 -15.54 3.91 -10.15
CA ILE A 234 -16.68 3.62 -9.26
C ILE A 234 -16.55 2.24 -8.61
N LYS A 235 -16.27 1.22 -9.43
CA LYS A 235 -16.10 -0.15 -8.97
C LYS A 235 -14.94 -0.30 -7.96
N SER A 236 -13.81 0.36 -8.21
CA SER A 236 -12.66 0.36 -7.32
C SER A 236 -12.98 1.06 -5.98
N VAL A 237 -13.74 2.16 -6.02
CA VAL A 237 -14.21 2.86 -4.82
C VAL A 237 -15.15 1.96 -4.01
N HIS A 238 -16.08 1.24 -4.66
CA HIS A 238 -16.97 0.30 -3.97
C HIS A 238 -16.20 -0.84 -3.30
N ILE A 239 -15.20 -1.41 -3.98
CA ILE A 239 -14.33 -2.44 -3.40
C ILE A 239 -13.57 -1.90 -2.18
N SER A 240 -13.03 -0.68 -2.27
CA SER A 240 -12.39 -0.01 -1.13
C SER A 240 -13.36 0.21 0.03
N LEU A 241 -14.59 0.66 -0.26
CA LEU A 241 -15.64 0.90 0.73
C LEU A 241 -16.02 -0.39 1.47
N VAL A 242 -16.15 -1.49 0.73
CA VAL A 242 -16.42 -2.83 1.27
C VAL A 242 -15.30 -3.28 2.19
N LYS A 243 -14.04 -3.11 1.78
CA LYS A 243 -12.90 -3.43 2.64
C LYS A 243 -12.95 -2.64 3.94
N ASP A 244 -13.23 -1.34 3.88
CA ASP A 244 -13.25 -0.51 5.10
C ASP A 244 -14.41 -0.86 6.03
N LEU A 245 -15.61 -1.11 5.49
CA LEU A 245 -16.75 -1.64 6.25
C LEU A 245 -16.36 -2.94 6.98
N ILE A 246 -15.78 -3.90 6.26
CA ILE A 246 -15.33 -5.18 6.84
C ILE A 246 -14.24 -4.94 7.89
N ASN A 247 -13.30 -4.03 7.64
CA ASN A 247 -12.22 -3.76 8.59
C ASN A 247 -12.75 -3.20 9.92
N ILE A 248 -13.70 -2.25 9.89
CA ILE A 248 -14.28 -1.69 11.11
C ILE A 248 -15.08 -2.77 11.85
N TYR A 249 -15.92 -3.54 11.15
CA TYR A 249 -16.66 -4.68 11.73
C TYR A 249 -15.74 -5.69 12.43
N LEU A 250 -14.66 -6.10 11.75
CA LEU A 250 -13.69 -7.06 12.29
C LEU A 250 -12.83 -6.48 13.43
N SER A 251 -12.79 -5.16 13.62
CA SER A 251 -12.04 -4.51 14.69
C SER A 251 -12.87 -4.28 15.96
N THR A 252 -14.20 -4.35 15.86
CA THR A 252 -15.15 -3.94 16.90
C THR A 252 -15.91 -5.12 17.47
N GLU A 253 -16.67 -5.82 16.63
CA GLU A 253 -17.46 -7.00 17.01
C GLU A 253 -16.63 -8.30 16.95
N GLY A 254 -15.77 -8.41 15.94
CA GLY A 254 -15.07 -9.65 15.61
C GLY A 254 -16.01 -10.73 15.05
N GLY A 255 -15.51 -11.59 14.15
CA GLY A 255 -16.31 -12.68 13.60
C GLY A 255 -16.07 -12.95 12.11
N ASP A 256 -16.96 -13.74 11.52
CA ASP A 256 -16.97 -14.03 10.09
C ASP A 256 -17.78 -12.95 9.34
N VAL A 257 -17.24 -12.45 8.23
CA VAL A 257 -17.91 -11.48 7.34
C VAL A 257 -19.29 -11.96 6.91
N LYS A 258 -19.54 -13.27 6.86
CA LYS A 258 -20.88 -13.84 6.58
C LYS A 258 -21.94 -13.39 7.57
N ASN A 259 -21.57 -13.09 8.81
CA ASN A 259 -22.48 -12.64 9.86
C ASN A 259 -22.64 -11.11 9.89
N PHE A 260 -22.01 -10.39 8.97
CA PHE A 260 -22.08 -8.93 8.92
C PHE A 260 -23.43 -8.46 8.33
N THR A 261 -24.40 -8.25 9.22
CA THR A 261 -25.80 -7.95 8.89
C THR A 261 -25.96 -6.68 8.05
N PHE A 262 -25.31 -5.58 8.46
CA PHE A 262 -25.36 -4.30 7.75
C PHE A 262 -24.88 -4.43 6.30
N PHE A 263 -23.74 -5.11 6.09
CA PHE A 263 -23.22 -5.34 4.75
C PHE A 263 -24.17 -6.19 3.91
N ASN A 264 -24.67 -7.31 4.45
CA ASN A 264 -25.60 -8.17 3.73
C ASN A 264 -26.89 -7.45 3.32
N LYS A 265 -27.40 -6.53 4.16
CA LYS A 265 -28.58 -5.69 3.89
C LYS A 265 -28.36 -4.70 2.75
N HIS A 266 -27.14 -4.21 2.56
CA HIS A 266 -26.81 -3.14 1.60
C HIS A 266 -25.95 -3.59 0.42
N ARG A 267 -25.62 -4.88 0.35
CA ARG A 267 -24.70 -5.47 -0.63
C ARG A 267 -25.06 -5.15 -2.08
N ASP A 268 -26.35 -5.17 -2.42
CA ASP A 268 -26.82 -4.93 -3.80
C ASP A 268 -26.49 -3.51 -4.31
N LEU A 269 -26.39 -2.53 -3.40
CA LEU A 269 -26.02 -1.15 -3.75
C LEU A 269 -24.54 -1.04 -4.13
N LEU A 270 -23.68 -1.86 -3.51
CA LEU A 270 -22.22 -1.86 -3.67
C LEU A 270 -21.78 -2.62 -4.93
N LYS A 271 -22.67 -3.43 -5.52
CA LYS A 271 -22.43 -4.18 -6.77
C LYS A 271 -21.13 -5.00 -6.76
N VAL A 272 -20.70 -5.52 -5.60
CA VAL A 272 -19.47 -6.34 -5.46
C VAL A 272 -19.75 -7.84 -5.48
N ILE A 273 -18.87 -8.61 -6.12
CA ILE A 273 -18.96 -10.08 -6.19
C ILE A 273 -18.25 -10.75 -5.01
N ASP A 274 -18.58 -12.01 -4.72
CA ASP A 274 -17.97 -12.75 -3.60
C ASP A 274 -16.43 -12.79 -3.66
N ALA A 275 -15.88 -12.91 -4.86
CA ALA A 275 -14.44 -12.97 -5.06
C ALA A 275 -13.72 -11.65 -4.70
N GLU A 276 -14.39 -10.50 -4.89
CA GLU A 276 -13.88 -9.18 -4.50
C GLU A 276 -13.94 -9.00 -2.98
N ILE A 277 -14.99 -9.53 -2.33
CA ILE A 277 -15.12 -9.56 -0.86
C ILE A 277 -14.02 -10.44 -0.24
N GLU A 278 -13.74 -11.59 -0.83
CA GLU A 278 -12.65 -12.47 -0.42
C GLU A 278 -11.30 -11.76 -0.56
N LEU A 279 -11.08 -11.05 -1.68
CA LEU A 279 -9.87 -10.27 -1.90
C LEU A 279 -9.71 -9.16 -0.84
N ALA A 280 -10.77 -8.41 -0.54
CA ALA A 280 -10.77 -7.39 0.50
C ALA A 280 -10.46 -7.99 1.89
N THR A 281 -11.08 -9.11 2.24
CA THR A 281 -10.86 -9.81 3.51
C THR A 281 -9.42 -10.31 3.65
N GLN A 282 -8.83 -10.80 2.56
CA GLN A 282 -7.43 -11.22 2.52
C GLN A 282 -6.46 -10.05 2.65
N ALA A 283 -6.77 -8.91 2.02
CA ALA A 283 -5.99 -7.69 2.20
C ALA A 283 -6.00 -7.23 3.68
N ILE A 284 -7.15 -7.27 4.36
CA ILE A 284 -7.26 -6.94 5.79
C ILE A 284 -6.44 -7.92 6.65
N THR A 285 -6.55 -9.21 6.36
CA THR A 285 -5.83 -10.26 7.08
C THR A 285 -4.33 -10.07 6.93
N LEU A 286 -3.87 -9.77 5.71
CA LEU A 286 -2.48 -9.46 5.39
C LEU A 286 -1.98 -8.25 6.17
N ASP A 287 -2.73 -7.14 6.14
CA ASP A 287 -2.39 -5.91 6.84
C ASP A 287 -2.20 -6.16 8.35
N ARG A 288 -3.10 -6.92 8.96
CA ARG A 288 -3.01 -7.31 10.38
C ARG A 288 -1.81 -8.22 10.65
N GLN A 289 -1.56 -9.18 9.78
CA GLN A 289 -0.45 -10.12 9.88
C GLN A 289 0.91 -9.40 9.85
N PHE A 290 1.09 -8.37 9.02
CA PHE A 290 2.34 -7.62 8.95
C PHE A 290 2.71 -6.89 10.25
N LEU A 291 1.73 -6.62 11.11
CA LEU A 291 1.97 -6.06 12.44
C LEU A 291 2.37 -7.12 13.47
N GLN A 292 2.13 -8.41 13.20
CA GLN A 292 2.44 -9.50 14.12
C GLN A 292 3.92 -9.90 14.10
N GLU A 293 4.36 -10.52 15.19
CA GLU A 293 5.77 -10.68 15.53
C GLU A 293 6.57 -11.67 14.67
N GLU A 294 5.89 -12.56 13.95
CA GLU A 294 6.48 -13.81 13.45
C GLU A 294 6.68 -13.84 11.93
N ILE A 295 6.38 -12.75 11.22
CA ILE A 295 6.48 -12.71 9.75
C ILE A 295 7.84 -12.18 9.29
N SER A 296 8.50 -12.96 8.43
CA SER A 296 9.73 -12.58 7.74
C SER A 296 9.48 -11.82 6.44
N ASP A 297 10.47 -11.03 6.02
CA ASP A 297 10.45 -10.31 4.74
C ASP A 297 10.10 -11.18 3.52
N ASP A 298 10.55 -12.43 3.48
CA ASP A 298 10.28 -13.35 2.37
C ASP A 298 8.81 -13.83 2.38
N GLN A 299 8.25 -14.04 3.57
CA GLN A 299 6.82 -14.35 3.73
C GLN A 299 5.94 -13.16 3.32
N ILE A 300 6.32 -11.93 3.67
CA ILE A 300 5.64 -10.69 3.21
C ILE A 300 5.53 -10.68 1.68
N VAL A 301 6.65 -10.93 0.99
CA VAL A 301 6.70 -10.94 -0.49
C VAL A 301 5.82 -12.06 -1.07
N ALA A 302 5.90 -13.27 -0.52
CA ALA A 302 5.13 -14.41 -0.98
C ALA A 302 3.62 -14.16 -0.87
N THR A 303 3.17 -13.64 0.27
CA THR A 303 1.74 -13.39 0.49
C THR A 303 1.21 -12.23 -0.35
N LEU A 304 2.02 -11.17 -0.57
CA LEU A 304 1.66 -10.10 -1.51
C LEU A 304 1.54 -10.59 -2.96
N LYS A 305 2.43 -11.48 -3.41
CA LYS A 305 2.34 -12.09 -4.75
C LYS A 305 1.07 -12.91 -4.91
N LEU A 306 0.71 -13.67 -3.87
CA LEU A 306 -0.52 -14.46 -3.87
C LEU A 306 -1.77 -13.56 -3.91
N LEU A 307 -1.79 -12.48 -3.14
CA LEU A 307 -2.89 -11.52 -3.17
C LEU A 307 -3.01 -10.86 -4.55
N SER A 308 -1.88 -10.46 -5.14
CA SER A 308 -1.82 -9.88 -6.49
C SER A 308 -2.34 -10.86 -7.55
N SER A 309 -1.97 -12.13 -7.47
CA SER A 309 -2.43 -13.14 -8.43
C SER A 309 -3.92 -13.41 -8.30
N LYS A 310 -4.46 -13.38 -7.07
CA LYS A 310 -5.90 -13.52 -6.84
C LYS A 310 -6.69 -12.33 -7.40
N ALA A 311 -6.19 -11.11 -7.18
CA ALA A 311 -6.77 -9.90 -7.75
C ALA A 311 -6.84 -9.98 -9.29
N ALA A 312 -5.72 -10.35 -9.92
CA ALA A 312 -5.65 -10.53 -11.37
C ALA A 312 -6.60 -11.63 -11.88
N ALA A 313 -6.74 -12.75 -11.16
CA ALA A 313 -7.61 -13.86 -11.55
C ALA A 313 -9.10 -13.48 -11.60
N ILE A 314 -9.51 -12.46 -10.84
CA ILE A 314 -10.88 -11.97 -10.79
C ILE A 314 -11.07 -10.66 -11.57
N GLY A 315 -10.04 -10.21 -12.31
CA GLY A 315 -10.07 -8.96 -13.08
C GLY A 315 -10.23 -7.71 -12.21
N THR A 316 -9.76 -7.76 -10.96
CA THR A 316 -9.80 -6.64 -10.03
C THR A 316 -8.40 -6.08 -9.84
N PRO A 317 -8.19 -4.77 -10.04
CA PRO A 317 -6.92 -4.14 -9.72
C PRO A 317 -6.62 -4.27 -8.23
N LEU A 318 -5.43 -4.74 -7.87
CA LEU A 318 -5.03 -4.82 -6.47
C LEU A 318 -5.13 -3.45 -5.77
N ALA A 319 -4.86 -2.36 -6.50
CA ALA A 319 -4.98 -1.00 -5.99
C ALA A 319 -6.41 -0.61 -5.56
N ALA A 320 -7.46 -1.29 -6.04
CA ALA A 320 -8.84 -1.05 -5.62
C ALA A 320 -9.04 -1.30 -4.12
N VAL A 321 -8.42 -2.34 -3.56
CA VAL A 321 -8.51 -2.63 -2.11
C VAL A 321 -7.61 -1.72 -1.25
N TYR A 322 -6.84 -0.80 -1.86
CA TYR A 322 -6.00 0.17 -1.14
C TYR A 322 -6.27 1.61 -1.56
N LEU A 323 -7.42 1.88 -2.18
CA LEU A 323 -7.79 3.20 -2.67
C LEU A 323 -7.97 4.21 -1.53
N SER A 324 -8.56 3.77 -0.41
CA SER A 324 -8.64 4.54 0.84
C SER A 324 -7.35 4.51 1.67
N GLY A 325 -6.31 3.79 1.21
CA GLY A 325 -5.14 3.44 2.00
C GLY A 325 -5.31 2.17 2.85
N SER A 326 -4.30 1.88 3.68
CA SER A 326 -4.27 0.76 4.62
C SER A 326 -3.95 1.24 6.03
N VAL A 327 -4.37 0.44 7.01
CA VAL A 327 -4.02 0.61 8.43
C VAL A 327 -2.51 0.53 8.70
N ILE A 328 -1.72 0.00 7.76
CA ILE A 328 -0.25 -0.11 7.86
C ILE A 328 0.51 0.77 6.86
N GLY A 329 -0.17 1.71 6.19
CA GLY A 329 0.49 2.66 5.28
C GLY A 329 0.58 2.25 3.81
N LEU A 330 0.05 1.08 3.42
CA LEU A 330 -0.08 0.72 2.00
C LEU A 330 -1.15 1.58 1.32
N SER A 331 -0.78 2.35 0.30
CA SER A 331 -1.71 3.14 -0.53
C SER A 331 -1.74 2.65 -1.98
N ALA A 332 -2.78 2.99 -2.74
CA ALA A 332 -2.87 2.70 -4.17
C ALA A 332 -1.63 3.19 -4.95
N ALA A 333 -1.13 4.40 -4.63
CA ALA A 333 0.10 4.96 -5.18
C ALA A 333 1.37 4.26 -4.63
N GLY A 334 1.35 3.86 -3.35
CA GLY A 334 2.47 3.19 -2.70
C GLY A 334 2.71 1.76 -3.21
N MET A 335 1.67 1.03 -3.60
CA MET A 335 1.82 -0.30 -4.17
C MET A 335 2.49 -0.30 -5.54
N THR A 336 2.19 0.70 -6.39
CA THR A 336 2.82 0.83 -7.73
C THR A 336 4.34 1.05 -7.70
N SER A 337 4.90 1.38 -6.53
CA SER A 337 6.34 1.53 -6.30
C SER A 337 6.92 0.46 -5.36
N GLY A 338 6.09 -0.14 -4.49
CA GLY A 338 6.51 -1.11 -3.47
C GLY A 338 6.92 -2.45 -4.05
N LEU A 339 6.20 -3.01 -5.02
CA LEU A 339 6.45 -4.36 -5.54
C LEU A 339 7.74 -4.45 -6.36
N ALA A 340 8.13 -3.39 -7.07
CA ALA A 340 9.41 -3.29 -7.77
C ALA A 340 10.61 -3.30 -6.79
N THR A 341 10.48 -2.66 -5.62
CA THR A 341 11.55 -2.58 -4.62
C THR A 341 11.72 -3.88 -3.82
N LEU A 342 10.69 -4.73 -3.73
CA LEU A 342 10.74 -6.06 -3.12
C LEU A 342 11.57 -7.11 -3.91
N GLY A 343 12.36 -6.68 -4.90
CA GLY A 343 13.30 -7.54 -5.64
C GLY A 343 12.81 -8.01 -7.01
N MET A 344 11.76 -7.40 -7.56
CA MET A 344 11.19 -7.76 -8.87
C MET A 344 11.67 -6.89 -10.04
N GLY A 345 12.78 -6.15 -9.85
CA GLY A 345 13.52 -5.46 -10.91
C GLY A 345 13.10 -4.00 -11.12
N GLY A 346 13.85 -3.08 -10.51
CA GLY A 346 13.77 -1.63 -10.72
C GLY A 346 14.81 -0.93 -9.85
N MET A 347 15.78 -0.24 -10.47
CA MET A 347 16.94 0.39 -9.82
C MET A 347 16.80 1.92 -9.80
N LEU A 348 15.64 2.47 -9.43
CA LEU A 348 15.51 3.92 -9.18
C LEU A 348 14.50 4.14 -8.06
N GLY A 349 15.01 4.58 -6.92
CA GLY A 349 14.18 5.11 -5.84
C GLY A 349 13.60 6.44 -6.31
N MET A 350 12.28 6.50 -6.43
CA MET A 350 11.57 7.76 -6.55
C MET A 350 10.55 7.83 -5.42
N SER A 351 10.98 8.50 -4.34
CA SER A 351 10.12 9.21 -3.42
C SER A 351 9.23 10.15 -4.22
N SER A 352 7.93 9.87 -4.29
CA SER A 352 6.95 10.93 -4.49
C SER A 352 6.13 11.02 -3.22
N MET A 353 6.16 12.22 -2.65
CA MET A 353 5.20 12.67 -1.67
C MET A 353 3.82 12.49 -2.31
N ALA A 354 3.13 11.38 -2.00
CA ALA A 354 1.68 11.40 -2.04
C ALA A 354 1.27 12.28 -0.86
N THR A 355 0.77 13.47 -1.16
CA THR A 355 0.22 14.40 -0.18
C THR A 355 -0.94 13.73 0.55
N GLY A 356 -0.75 13.44 1.85
CA GLY A 356 -1.66 12.66 2.70
C GLY A 356 -0.92 11.53 3.44
N ILE A 357 -1.48 11.02 4.54
CA ILE A 357 -0.87 9.97 5.39
C ILE A 357 -0.96 8.58 4.73
N GLY A 358 -0.32 8.44 3.56
CA GLY A 358 -0.34 7.26 2.72
C GLY A 358 1.00 7.00 2.04
N VAL A 359 2.08 6.96 2.82
CA VAL A 359 3.46 6.82 2.31
C VAL A 359 3.87 5.35 2.15
N ALA A 360 4.39 5.02 0.96
CA ALA A 360 4.92 3.72 0.58
C ALA A 360 6.11 3.27 1.46
N VAL A 361 6.08 2.03 1.95
CA VAL A 361 7.24 1.40 2.62
C VAL A 361 8.25 0.93 1.57
N LEU A 362 9.35 1.67 1.41
CA LEU A 362 10.44 1.40 0.46
C LEU A 362 11.56 0.57 1.10
N ILE A 363 11.93 -0.58 0.51
CA ILE A 363 13.27 -1.16 0.67
C ILE A 363 13.75 -1.73 -0.67
N GLY A 364 14.65 -1.01 -1.35
CA GLY A 364 15.36 -1.52 -2.52
C GLY A 364 16.41 -2.56 -2.15
N VAL A 365 16.20 -3.81 -2.55
CA VAL A 365 17.18 -4.90 -2.35
C VAL A 365 18.16 -4.95 -3.53
N GLY A 366 18.98 -3.92 -3.68
CA GLY A 366 20.00 -3.84 -4.74
C GLY A 366 21.42 -4.19 -4.30
N THR A 367 21.77 -4.05 -3.02
CA THR A 367 23.19 -3.88 -2.65
C THR A 367 23.91 -5.07 -2.02
N TYR A 368 23.28 -6.18 -1.61
CA TYR A 368 24.01 -7.12 -0.74
C TYR A 368 23.75 -8.62 -0.88
N ALA A 369 23.34 -9.14 -2.05
CA ALA A 369 23.27 -10.60 -2.26
C ALA A 369 24.61 -11.33 -1.98
N GLY A 370 25.76 -10.70 -2.27
CA GLY A 370 27.10 -11.27 -2.04
C GLY A 370 27.56 -11.28 -0.56
N VAL A 371 27.15 -10.30 0.25
CA VAL A 371 27.54 -10.19 1.67
C VAL A 371 26.59 -10.95 2.58
N ARG A 372 25.33 -11.14 2.14
CA ARG A 372 24.28 -11.91 2.84
C ARG A 372 24.71 -13.35 3.14
N LYS A 373 25.47 -13.97 2.23
CA LYS A 373 25.93 -15.37 2.37
C LYS A 373 27.23 -15.53 3.17
N LEU A 374 27.99 -14.45 3.36
CA LEU A 374 29.34 -14.48 3.96
C LEU A 374 29.39 -13.94 5.39
N THR A 375 28.38 -13.22 5.86
CA THR A 375 28.45 -12.47 7.14
C THR A 375 27.40 -12.86 8.19
N GLY A 376 26.44 -13.73 7.85
CA GLY A 376 25.34 -14.07 8.77
C GLY A 376 24.41 -12.89 9.11
N ALA A 377 24.52 -11.77 8.38
CA ALA A 377 23.74 -10.53 8.58
C ALA A 377 22.26 -10.63 8.15
N ASP A 378 21.66 -11.82 8.20
CA ASP A 378 20.25 -12.05 7.90
C ASP A 378 19.33 -11.34 8.91
N GLU A 379 19.76 -11.17 10.17
CA GLU A 379 18.94 -10.54 11.22
C GLU A 379 18.67 -9.05 11.00
N LEU A 380 19.62 -8.32 10.41
CA LEU A 380 19.56 -6.85 10.28
C LEU A 380 18.64 -6.39 9.14
N THR A 381 18.45 -7.24 8.13
CA THR A 381 17.57 -6.95 6.99
C THR A 381 16.14 -7.43 7.24
N ARG A 382 15.95 -8.53 7.97
CA ARG A 382 14.65 -9.19 8.21
C ARG A 382 13.59 -8.33 8.92
N PHE A 383 13.98 -7.22 9.55
CA PHE A 383 13.07 -6.40 10.37
C PHE A 383 12.84 -4.99 9.87
N LYS A 384 13.59 -4.53 8.85
CA LYS A 384 13.53 -3.13 8.42
C LYS A 384 12.20 -2.78 7.73
N ARG A 385 11.59 -3.73 6.99
CA ARG A 385 10.28 -3.50 6.35
C ARG A 385 9.19 -3.30 7.40
N ARG A 386 9.19 -4.17 8.41
CA ARG A 386 8.24 -4.11 9.51
C ARG A 386 8.43 -2.89 10.40
N GLU A 387 9.68 -2.48 10.66
CA GLU A 387 9.95 -1.23 11.39
C GLU A 387 9.32 -0.03 10.69
N LEU A 388 9.45 0.07 9.36
CA LEU A 388 8.83 1.12 8.56
C LEU A 388 7.30 1.05 8.58
N MET A 389 6.70 -0.14 8.47
CA MET A 389 5.25 -0.33 8.59
C MET A 389 4.75 0.15 9.96
N LEU A 390 5.41 -0.27 11.05
CA LEU A 390 5.07 0.19 12.40
C LEU A 390 5.22 1.71 12.54
N HIS A 391 6.24 2.30 11.93
CA HIS A 391 6.41 3.75 11.92
C HIS A 391 5.26 4.47 11.23
N GLU A 392 4.75 3.94 10.11
CA GLU A 392 3.61 4.56 9.41
C GLU A 392 2.31 4.40 10.19
N VAL A 393 2.07 3.24 10.83
CA VAL A 393 0.94 3.08 11.77
C VAL A 393 1.04 4.11 12.89
N LEU A 394 2.24 4.30 13.46
CA LEU A 394 2.47 5.27 14.53
C LEU A 394 2.19 6.69 14.07
N LYS A 395 2.70 7.08 12.90
CA LYS A 395 2.48 8.40 12.30
C LYS A 395 1.00 8.67 12.03
N LEU A 396 0.27 7.70 11.47
CA LEU A 396 -1.17 7.79 11.25
C LEU A 396 -1.92 7.97 12.58
N THR A 397 -1.59 7.15 13.58
CA THR A 397 -2.22 7.21 14.90
C THR A 397 -1.96 8.55 15.58
N GLN A 398 -0.73 9.06 15.55
CA GLN A 398 -0.36 10.36 16.13
C GLN A 398 -1.03 11.54 15.41
N SER A 399 -1.14 11.48 14.09
CA SER A 399 -1.85 12.50 13.31
C SER A 399 -3.35 12.50 13.64
N THR A 400 -3.93 11.31 13.82
CA THR A 400 -5.33 11.16 14.24
C THR A 400 -5.55 11.74 15.64
N ILE A 401 -4.63 11.48 16.59
CA ILE A 401 -4.67 12.07 17.93
C ILE A 401 -4.58 13.59 17.87
N ALA A 402 -3.71 14.15 17.03
CA ALA A 402 -3.57 15.60 16.87
C ALA A 402 -4.86 16.25 16.37
N MET A 403 -5.52 15.66 15.36
CA MET A 403 -6.82 16.14 14.88
C MET A 403 -7.92 15.95 15.93
N LEU A 404 -7.93 14.83 16.65
CA LEU A 404 -8.87 14.63 17.76
C LEU A 404 -8.73 15.71 18.84
N ILE A 405 -7.52 16.16 19.15
CA ILE A 405 -7.28 17.24 20.11
C ILE A 405 -7.85 18.57 19.59
N GLU A 406 -7.66 18.89 18.31
CA GLU A 406 -8.29 20.05 17.66
C GLU A 406 -9.82 20.00 17.81
N ASP A 407 -10.38 18.81 17.62
CA ASP A 407 -11.81 18.55 17.68
C ASP A 407 -12.37 18.71 19.10
N VAL A 408 -11.66 18.17 20.09
CA VAL A 408 -11.97 18.32 21.51
C VAL A 408 -11.92 19.78 21.93
N ASN A 409 -10.93 20.54 21.45
CA ASN A 409 -10.83 21.97 21.73
C ASN A 409 -12.02 22.74 21.16
N PHE A 410 -12.41 22.47 19.92
CA PHE A 410 -13.58 23.09 19.28
C PHE A 410 -14.87 22.82 20.07
N ILE A 411 -15.11 21.57 20.48
CA ILE A 411 -16.29 21.18 21.26
C ILE A 411 -16.26 21.82 22.64
N THR A 412 -15.10 21.88 23.29
CA THR A 412 -14.94 22.50 24.62
C THR A 412 -15.28 23.98 24.58
N VAL A 413 -14.79 24.71 23.57
CA VAL A 413 -15.13 26.13 23.38
C VAL A 413 -16.64 26.29 23.13
N SER A 414 -17.22 25.46 22.27
CA SER A 414 -18.66 25.49 21.96
C SER A 414 -19.53 25.17 23.18
N LEU A 415 -19.07 24.25 24.04
CA LEU A 415 -19.75 23.86 25.28
C LEU A 415 -19.74 25.00 26.29
N ASN A 416 -18.59 25.63 26.51
CA ASN A 416 -18.48 26.78 27.42
C ASN A 416 -19.37 27.94 26.96
N ALA A 417 -19.38 28.26 25.67
CA ALA A 417 -20.26 29.29 25.11
C ALA A 417 -21.75 28.97 25.30
N ALA A 418 -22.15 27.69 25.17
CA ALA A 418 -23.52 27.25 25.41
C ALA A 418 -23.92 27.33 26.89
N ILE A 419 -22.98 27.09 27.81
CA ILE A 419 -23.20 27.20 29.26
C ILE A 419 -23.36 28.67 29.70
N GLU A 420 -22.60 29.59 29.09
CA GLU A 420 -22.64 31.02 29.42
C GLU A 420 -23.91 31.72 28.91
N MET A 421 -24.57 31.20 27.87
CA MET A 421 -25.84 31.74 27.40
C MET A 421 -26.98 31.43 28.40
N HIS A 422 -27.48 32.44 29.10
CA HIS A 422 -28.66 32.30 29.97
C HIS A 422 -29.93 31.99 29.15
N GLY A 423 -30.45 30.77 29.27
CA GLY A 423 -31.68 30.29 28.60
C GLY A 423 -31.57 28.81 28.23
N ALA A 424 -32.69 28.09 28.10
CA ALA A 424 -32.73 26.63 27.93
C ALA A 424 -31.94 26.12 26.70
N GLN A 425 -30.63 25.90 26.86
CA GLN A 425 -29.76 25.17 25.94
C GLN A 425 -29.35 23.81 26.51
N ASP A 426 -30.10 23.28 27.49
CA ASP A 426 -29.81 21.99 28.15
C ASP A 426 -29.60 20.85 27.14
N GLU A 427 -30.36 20.83 26.04
CA GLU A 427 -30.20 19.83 24.99
C GLU A 427 -28.88 19.99 24.22
N LYS A 428 -28.51 21.23 23.84
CA LYS A 428 -27.24 21.52 23.16
C LYS A 428 -26.04 21.21 24.06
N ILE A 429 -26.13 21.57 25.35
CA ILE A 429 -25.11 21.25 26.37
C ILE A 429 -24.96 19.73 26.49
N ARG A 430 -26.06 18.98 26.58
CA ARG A 430 -26.03 17.50 26.63
C ARG A 430 -25.40 16.89 25.38
N ARG A 431 -25.74 17.38 24.18
CA ARG A 431 -25.16 16.92 22.91
C ARG A 431 -23.65 17.15 22.88
N LEU A 432 -23.19 18.36 23.21
CA LEU A 432 -21.76 18.71 23.23
C LEU A 432 -20.98 17.91 24.29
N ALA A 433 -21.55 17.72 25.49
CA ALA A 433 -20.95 16.89 26.53
C ALA A 433 -20.86 15.41 26.12
N GLY A 434 -21.88 14.88 25.44
CA GLY A 434 -21.89 13.53 24.88
C GLY A 434 -20.79 13.34 23.84
N ALA A 435 -20.68 14.28 22.89
CA ALA A 435 -19.63 14.25 21.86
C ALA A 435 -18.22 14.33 22.47
N LEU A 436 -18.02 15.18 23.49
CA LEU A 436 -16.74 15.28 24.21
C LEU A 436 -16.36 13.96 24.88
N LYS A 437 -17.33 13.27 25.49
CA LYS A 437 -17.12 11.95 26.11
C LYS A 437 -16.72 10.90 25.07
N GLN A 438 -17.40 10.85 23.92
CA GLN A 438 -17.09 9.92 22.84
C GLN A 438 -15.67 10.15 22.28
N LEU A 439 -15.30 11.40 22.00
CA LEU A 439 -13.95 11.73 21.51
C LEU A 439 -12.87 11.38 22.54
N THR A 440 -13.12 11.61 23.83
CA THR A 440 -12.16 11.25 24.90
C THR A 440 -11.97 9.72 24.98
N GLY A 441 -13.05 8.95 24.85
CA GLY A 441 -12.99 7.48 24.78
C GLY A 441 -12.15 7.00 23.58
N ALA A 442 -12.45 7.51 22.38
CA ALA A 442 -11.67 7.21 21.17
C ALA A 442 -10.19 7.60 21.31
N GLY A 443 -9.90 8.73 21.97
CA GLY A 443 -8.54 9.16 22.29
C GLY A 443 -7.78 8.13 23.14
N THR A 444 -8.45 7.51 24.12
CA THR A 444 -7.87 6.45 24.95
C THR A 444 -7.51 5.21 24.12
N VAL A 445 -8.38 4.80 23.20
CA VAL A 445 -8.12 3.69 22.26
C VAL A 445 -6.92 3.99 21.36
N LEU A 446 -6.86 5.20 20.79
CA LEU A 446 -5.77 5.63 19.91
C LEU A 446 -4.42 5.71 20.65
N THR A 447 -4.40 6.23 21.88
CA THR A 447 -3.20 6.26 22.72
C THR A 447 -2.72 4.84 23.03
N GLY A 448 -3.62 3.92 23.40
CA GLY A 448 -3.27 2.52 23.62
C GLY A 448 -2.69 1.85 22.38
N ARG A 449 -3.25 2.13 21.19
CA ARG A 449 -2.69 1.67 19.91
C ARG A 449 -1.29 2.23 19.66
N SER A 450 -1.07 3.53 19.89
CA SER A 450 0.25 4.17 19.76
C SER A 450 1.28 3.51 20.68
N ASP A 451 0.93 3.25 21.93
CA ASP A 451 1.80 2.60 22.91
C ASP A 451 2.16 1.17 22.49
N SER A 452 1.17 0.40 22.01
CA SER A 452 1.40 -0.96 21.51
C SER A 452 2.38 -0.99 20.33
N VAL A 453 2.18 -0.09 19.36
CA VAL A 453 3.06 0.02 18.18
C VAL A 453 4.47 0.44 18.58
N GLN A 454 4.62 1.41 19.47
CA GLN A 454 5.94 1.83 19.99
C GLN A 454 6.64 0.70 20.74
N ALA A 455 5.91 -0.09 21.54
CA ALA A 455 6.46 -1.27 22.19
C ALA A 455 6.95 -2.31 21.17
N SER A 456 6.18 -2.55 20.09
CA SER A 456 6.60 -3.43 18.99
C SER A 456 7.84 -2.90 18.28
N THR A 457 7.94 -1.59 18.00
CA THR A 457 9.13 -0.98 17.40
C THR A 457 10.35 -1.10 18.30
N ALA A 458 10.22 -0.85 19.60
CA ALA A 458 11.30 -1.02 20.57
C ALA A 458 11.76 -2.49 20.61
N LYS A 459 10.83 -3.44 20.62
CA LYS A 459 11.14 -4.87 20.60
C LYS A 459 11.88 -5.32 19.34
N LEU A 460 11.59 -4.74 18.16
CA LEU A 460 12.35 -5.03 16.93
C LEU A 460 13.84 -4.64 17.04
N LYS A 461 14.17 -3.71 17.94
CA LYS A 461 15.55 -3.28 18.21
C LYS A 461 16.22 -4.12 19.31
N CYS A 462 15.54 -5.14 19.82
CA CYS A 462 16.08 -6.11 20.78
C CYS A 462 16.35 -7.44 20.08
N ALA A 463 17.29 -8.22 20.60
CA ALA A 463 17.56 -9.55 20.05
C ALA A 463 16.36 -10.47 20.30
N GLY A 464 15.82 -11.13 19.27
CA GLY A 464 14.78 -12.14 19.47
C GLY A 464 15.31 -13.38 20.19
N GLN A 465 16.55 -13.75 19.87
CA GLN A 465 17.34 -14.78 20.55
C GLN A 465 18.67 -14.14 20.97
N LEU A 466 18.95 -14.13 22.28
CA LEU A 466 20.17 -13.53 22.79
C LEU A 466 21.35 -14.50 22.66
N ASP A 467 22.37 -14.09 21.90
CA ASP A 467 23.70 -14.69 21.96
C ASP A 467 24.45 -14.12 23.18
N GLU A 468 24.55 -14.93 24.23
CA GLU A 468 25.17 -14.55 25.49
C GLU A 468 26.68 -14.33 25.33
N THR A 469 27.36 -15.10 24.47
CA THR A 469 28.80 -14.96 24.22
C THR A 469 29.10 -13.62 23.55
N LYS A 470 28.31 -13.29 22.52
CA LYS A 470 28.39 -11.99 21.85
C LYS A 470 28.10 -10.84 22.83
N LEU A 471 27.07 -10.98 23.67
CA LEU A 471 26.77 -9.98 24.69
C LEU A 471 27.96 -9.78 25.63
N LYS A 472 28.55 -10.85 26.18
CA LYS A 472 29.74 -10.81 27.06
C LYS A 472 30.88 -10.04 26.40
N THR A 473 31.12 -10.27 25.10
CA THR A 473 32.21 -9.61 24.35
C THR A 473 31.95 -8.11 24.17
N LEU A 474 30.71 -7.71 23.86
CA LEU A 474 30.35 -6.31 23.63
C LEU A 474 30.27 -5.46 24.91
N THR A 475 30.21 -6.10 26.08
CA THR A 475 30.15 -5.45 27.40
C THR A 475 31.41 -5.65 28.23
N ARG A 476 32.56 -6.05 27.63
CA ARG A 476 33.83 -6.24 28.37
C ARG A 476 34.40 -4.92 28.90
N ASP A 477 34.16 -3.82 28.19
CA ASP A 477 34.68 -2.51 28.57
C ASP A 477 34.04 -2.04 29.88
N ALA A 478 34.84 -1.43 30.76
CA ALA A 478 34.39 -0.97 32.09
C ALA A 478 33.17 -0.04 32.03
N THR A 479 33.03 0.76 30.96
CA THR A 479 31.90 1.68 30.76
C THR A 479 30.60 0.99 30.32
N LYS A 480 30.66 -0.29 29.93
CA LYS A 480 29.52 -1.08 29.44
C LYS A 480 29.25 -2.32 30.28
N ALA A 481 30.08 -2.62 31.29
CA ALA A 481 29.97 -3.82 32.10
C ALA A 481 28.59 -3.98 32.76
N ASP A 482 28.03 -2.90 33.28
CA ASP A 482 26.70 -2.90 33.93
C ASP A 482 25.56 -3.23 32.95
N LEU A 483 25.76 -3.02 31.64
CA LEU A 483 24.77 -3.35 30.62
C LEU A 483 24.64 -4.86 30.39
N PHE A 484 25.64 -5.66 30.77
CA PHE A 484 25.59 -7.11 30.61
C PHE A 484 24.41 -7.72 31.38
N GLN A 485 24.41 -7.52 32.70
CA GLN A 485 23.39 -8.09 33.58
C GLN A 485 22.02 -7.48 33.27
N PHE A 486 22.00 -6.15 33.06
CA PHE A 486 20.80 -5.44 32.66
C PHE A 486 20.12 -6.07 31.44
N ILE A 487 20.86 -6.30 30.34
CA ILE A 487 20.30 -6.93 29.13
C ILE A 487 19.89 -8.38 29.42
N ARG A 488 20.75 -9.16 30.10
CA ARG A 488 20.53 -10.60 30.35
C ARG A 488 19.27 -10.87 31.16
N ASP A 489 18.88 -9.97 32.06
CA ASP A 489 17.69 -10.08 32.92
C ASP A 489 16.37 -10.03 32.14
N PHE A 490 16.38 -9.53 30.90
CA PHE A 490 15.20 -9.55 30.02
C PHE A 490 15.02 -10.86 29.24
N TYR A 491 15.94 -11.81 29.39
CA TYR A 491 15.94 -13.07 28.64
C TYR A 491 15.82 -14.29 29.54
N GLU A 492 15.11 -15.30 29.05
CA GLU A 492 14.92 -16.59 29.72
C GLU A 492 15.12 -17.74 28.73
N GLU A 493 15.43 -18.94 29.22
CA GLU A 493 15.54 -20.11 28.35
C GLU A 493 14.16 -20.48 27.82
N ARG A 494 14.02 -20.49 26.49
CA ARG A 494 12.79 -20.84 25.78
C ARG A 494 13.10 -21.87 24.71
N ALA A 495 12.17 -22.79 24.50
CA ALA A 495 12.25 -23.75 23.42
C ALA A 495 11.83 -23.11 22.09
N PHE A 496 12.64 -23.28 21.06
CA PHE A 496 12.39 -22.85 19.68
C PHE A 496 12.40 -24.08 18.76
N GLU A 497 11.49 -24.12 17.78
CA GLU A 497 11.57 -25.08 16.69
C GLU A 497 12.45 -24.51 15.59
N ILE A 498 13.52 -25.22 15.25
CA ILE A 498 14.36 -24.89 14.10
C ILE A 498 14.23 -26.02 13.10
N GLU A 499 13.95 -25.66 11.85
CA GLU A 499 13.96 -26.59 10.73
C GLU A 499 15.39 -26.70 10.20
N LYS A 500 15.95 -27.90 10.24
CA LYS A 500 17.27 -28.21 9.72
C LYS A 500 17.16 -29.46 8.85
N ASP A 501 17.53 -29.33 7.57
CA ASP A 501 17.43 -30.40 6.58
C ASP A 501 16.02 -31.03 6.46
N GLY A 502 14.96 -30.20 6.59
CA GLY A 502 13.57 -30.63 6.51
C GLY A 502 13.05 -31.39 7.74
N GLN A 503 13.84 -31.49 8.83
CA GLN A 503 13.40 -32.02 10.12
C GLN A 503 13.28 -30.88 11.15
N LYS A 504 12.15 -30.86 11.86
CA LYS A 504 11.93 -29.95 12.98
C LYS A 504 12.67 -30.44 14.22
N GLN A 505 13.65 -29.68 14.69
CA GLN A 505 14.36 -29.93 15.94
C GLN A 505 13.99 -28.88 16.97
N ARG A 506 13.79 -29.31 18.21
CA ARG A 506 13.52 -28.43 19.36
C ARG A 506 14.84 -28.07 20.02
N VAL A 507 15.16 -26.78 20.08
CA VAL A 507 16.37 -26.25 20.72
C VAL A 507 16.03 -25.21 21.77
N PHE A 508 16.78 -25.19 22.86
CA PHE A 508 16.64 -24.18 23.91
C PHE A 508 17.59 -23.02 23.62
N LYS A 509 17.06 -21.80 23.62
CA LYS A 509 17.82 -20.56 23.46
C LYS A 509 17.30 -19.49 24.41
N LEU A 510 18.10 -18.47 24.66
CA LEU A 510 17.67 -17.31 25.44
C LEU A 510 16.71 -16.45 24.61
N GLY A 511 15.41 -16.56 24.88
CA GLY A 511 14.37 -15.77 24.26
C GLY A 511 13.98 -14.57 25.13
N LEU A 512 13.57 -13.48 24.49
CA LEU A 512 13.05 -12.32 25.20
C LEU A 512 11.81 -12.73 26.02
N LYS A 513 11.73 -12.27 27.28
CA LYS A 513 10.58 -12.51 28.15
C LYS A 513 9.30 -11.94 27.53
N PRO A 514 8.17 -12.68 27.55
CA PRO A 514 6.90 -12.18 27.05
C PRO A 514 6.31 -11.10 27.98
N GLY A 515 5.41 -10.25 27.44
CA GLY A 515 4.61 -9.32 28.24
C GLY A 515 5.38 -8.15 28.88
N LEU A 516 6.58 -7.82 28.40
CA LEU A 516 7.34 -6.68 28.90
C LEU A 516 6.64 -5.36 28.58
N PRO A 517 6.57 -4.41 29.53
CA PRO A 517 5.96 -3.10 29.29
C PRO A 517 6.82 -2.26 28.34
N LYS A 518 6.18 -1.35 27.59
CA LYS A 518 6.81 -0.46 26.59
C LYS A 518 8.10 0.20 27.10
N ASN A 519 8.05 0.86 28.26
CA ASN A 519 9.19 1.60 28.81
C ASN A 519 10.41 0.70 29.03
N LYS A 520 10.18 -0.56 29.45
CA LYS A 520 11.26 -1.54 29.65
C LYS A 520 11.85 -2.03 28.33
N LEU A 521 11.02 -2.21 27.31
CA LEU A 521 11.48 -2.54 25.96
C LEU A 521 12.30 -1.40 25.35
N GLU A 522 11.91 -0.14 25.59
CA GLU A 522 12.67 1.03 25.13
C GLU A 522 14.02 1.16 25.84
N GLU A 523 14.07 0.95 27.16
CA GLU A 523 15.32 0.88 27.93
C GLU A 523 16.24 -0.22 27.39
N LEU A 524 15.69 -1.41 27.14
CA LEU A 524 16.42 -2.54 26.57
C LEU A 524 16.95 -2.26 25.16
N ALA A 525 16.13 -1.67 24.29
CA ALA A 525 16.52 -1.29 22.93
C ALA A 525 17.68 -0.28 22.94
N LYS A 526 17.62 0.73 23.81
CA LYS A 526 18.71 1.69 24.01
C LYS A 526 19.99 1.00 24.48
N ALA A 527 19.89 0.04 25.42
CA ALA A 527 21.05 -0.72 25.87
C ALA A 527 21.70 -1.51 24.71
N PHE A 528 20.90 -2.17 23.86
CA PHE A 528 21.39 -2.84 22.65
C PHE A 528 22.08 -1.89 21.66
N GLU A 529 21.55 -0.68 21.49
CA GLU A 529 22.13 0.35 20.63
C GLU A 529 23.49 0.85 21.17
N ILE A 530 23.58 1.11 22.47
CA ILE A 530 24.82 1.56 23.15
C ILE A 530 25.94 0.54 23.01
N ILE A 531 25.64 -0.75 23.18
CA ILE A 531 26.65 -1.81 23.04
C ILE A 531 26.96 -2.14 21.57
N GLY A 532 26.18 -1.61 20.63
CA GLY A 532 26.38 -1.84 19.19
C GLY A 532 26.07 -3.27 18.74
N TYR A 533 25.14 -3.96 19.41
CA TYR A 533 24.88 -5.40 19.18
C TYR A 533 24.59 -5.77 17.73
N PHE A 534 23.92 -4.87 17.00
CA PHE A 534 23.53 -5.07 15.61
C PHE A 534 24.46 -4.34 14.63
N LYS A 535 25.60 -3.77 15.03
CA LYS A 535 26.50 -3.09 14.07
C LYS A 535 27.36 -4.09 13.31
N VAL A 536 27.20 -4.15 11.98
CA VAL A 536 27.90 -5.08 11.06
C VAL A 536 29.42 -5.05 11.20
N GLY A 537 30.00 -3.85 11.41
CA GLY A 537 31.45 -3.69 11.60
C GLY A 537 32.00 -4.34 12.88
N ASP A 538 31.18 -4.42 13.93
CA ASP A 538 31.57 -4.99 15.22
C ASP A 538 31.34 -6.52 15.25
N VAL A 539 30.38 -7.02 14.47
CA VAL A 539 30.18 -8.47 14.24
C VAL A 539 31.37 -9.09 13.52
N LEU A 540 31.93 -8.41 12.51
CA LEU A 540 33.13 -8.87 11.80
C LEU A 540 34.37 -8.87 12.70
N LYS A 541 34.51 -7.88 13.60
CA LYS A 541 35.59 -7.85 14.60
C LYS A 541 35.42 -8.94 15.66
N GLY A 542 34.20 -9.16 16.13
CA GLY A 542 33.89 -10.21 17.12
C GLY A 542 34.16 -11.61 16.59
N ALA A 543 33.72 -11.92 15.36
CA ALA A 543 33.99 -13.22 14.72
C ALA A 543 35.49 -13.46 14.48
N ALA A 544 36.24 -12.41 14.12
CA ALA A 544 37.69 -12.48 13.98
C ALA A 544 38.39 -12.71 15.32
N SER A 545 37.90 -12.10 16.41
CA SER A 545 38.40 -12.32 17.77
C SER A 545 38.13 -13.75 18.25
N ASP A 546 36.90 -14.25 18.08
CA ASP A 546 36.52 -15.62 18.47
C ASP A 546 37.31 -16.69 17.69
N ALA A 547 37.57 -16.44 16.41
CA ALA A 547 38.41 -17.31 15.59
C ALA A 547 39.87 -17.29 16.06
N ALA A 548 40.39 -16.13 16.47
CA ALA A 548 41.73 -15.98 17.02
C ALA A 548 41.86 -16.64 18.40
N ASP A 549 40.83 -16.53 19.25
CA ASP A 549 40.82 -17.14 20.58
C ASP A 549 40.71 -18.67 20.51
N LYS A 550 39.85 -19.21 19.63
CA LYS A 550 39.80 -20.66 19.35
C LYS A 550 41.08 -21.21 18.72
N ALA A 551 41.75 -20.42 17.89
CA ALA A 551 43.05 -20.78 17.34
C ALA A 551 44.12 -20.83 18.45
N LYS A 552 44.12 -19.86 19.38
CA LYS A 552 44.99 -19.88 20.55
C LYS A 552 44.74 -21.08 21.47
N GLU A 553 43.48 -21.40 21.77
CA GLU A 553 43.14 -22.57 22.59
C GLU A 553 43.61 -23.89 21.95
N LYS A 554 43.45 -24.04 20.62
CA LYS A 554 44.00 -25.20 19.89
C LYS A 554 45.52 -25.25 19.91
N PHE A 555 46.20 -24.10 19.86
CA PHE A 555 47.66 -24.03 19.95
C PHE A 555 48.17 -24.39 21.36
N VAL A 556 47.47 -23.97 22.42
CA VAL A 556 47.85 -24.30 23.81
C VAL A 556 47.65 -25.79 24.10
N GLY A 557 46.58 -26.41 23.59
CA GLY A 557 46.34 -27.85 23.70
C GLY A 557 47.31 -28.75 22.91
N LEU A 558 48.12 -28.18 22.01
CA LEU A 558 49.17 -28.90 21.26
C LEU A 558 50.50 -28.96 22.01
N PHE A 559 50.65 -28.19 23.09
CA PHE A 559 51.86 -28.14 23.93
C PHE A 559 51.57 -28.53 25.41
N SER A 560 50.43 -29.18 25.66
CA SER A 560 50.07 -29.77 26.96
C SER A 560 50.34 -31.27 26.99
#